data_AF-A0A1Q3BPB4-F1
#
_entry.id   AF-A0A1Q3BPB4-F1
#
_cell.length_a   1.000
_cell.length_b   1.000
_cell.length_c   1.000
_cell.angle_alpha   90.00
_cell.angle_beta   90.00
_cell.angle_gamma   90.00
#
_symmetry.space_group_name_H-M   'P 1'
#
loop_
_entity.id
_entity.type
_entity.pdbx_description
1 polymer ?
#
loop_
_entity_poly.entity_id
_entity_poly.type
_entity_poly.pdbx_seq_one_letter_code
_entity_poly.pdbx_strand_id
1 'polypeptide(L)'
;PPTTEALAIYYGLLCGKQMGNKSLVVESDAWAIIHAINSTGHCEAIYGNIVEDIKMLSRNFEACSFYYISGEDNKLAHTTASFASEHFIECVWQDACFAFLPL
;
A
#
# COMPACT_ATOMS: atom_id res chain seq x y z
N PRO A 1 0.21 9.76 9.67
CA PRO A 1 0.62 9.11 10.95
C PRO A 1 0.81 7.61 10.76
N PRO A 2 1.71 6.91 11.48
CA PRO A 2 2.04 5.51 11.21
C PRO A 2 0.83 4.57 11.16
N THR A 3 -0.16 4.78 12.05
CA THR A 3 -1.42 4.01 12.04
C THR A 3 -2.23 4.23 10.76
N THR A 4 -2.29 5.47 10.25
CA THR A 4 -2.99 5.80 9.00
C THR A 4 -2.31 5.13 7.80
N GLU A 5 -0.98 5.16 7.74
CA GLU A 5 -0.21 4.53 6.67
C GLU A 5 -0.39 2.99 6.69
N ALA A 6 -0.35 2.38 7.88
CA ALA A 6 -0.61 0.96 8.03
C ALA A 6 -2.02 0.58 7.55
N LEU A 7 -3.04 1.37 7.93
CA LEU A 7 -4.41 1.15 7.45
C LEU A 7 -4.53 1.32 5.94
N ALA A 8 -3.88 2.32 5.35
CA ALA A 8 -3.87 2.54 3.92
C ALA A 8 -3.32 1.31 3.17
N ILE A 9 -2.18 0.77 3.62
CA ILE A 9 -1.60 -0.47 3.08
C ILE A 9 -2.57 -1.65 3.24
N TYR A 10 -3.16 -1.81 4.43
CA TYR A 10 -4.10 -2.90 4.71
C TYR A 10 -5.32 -2.87 3.78
N TYR A 11 -5.95 -1.71 3.60
CA TYR A 11 -7.09 -1.57 2.69
C TYR A 11 -6.69 -1.72 1.22
N GLY A 12 -5.49 -1.26 0.83
CA GLY A 12 -4.94 -1.51 -0.50
C GLY A 12 -4.82 -3.01 -0.82
N LEU A 13 -4.34 -3.81 0.13
CA LEU A 13 -4.29 -5.27 -0.01
C LEU A 13 -5.69 -5.89 -0.08
N LEU A 14 -6.67 -5.43 0.72
CA LEU A 14 -8.05 -5.92 0.63
C LEU A 14 -8.65 -5.63 -0.75
N CYS A 15 -8.42 -4.43 -1.28
CA CYS A 15 -8.86 -4.04 -2.61
C CYS A 15 -8.23 -4.95 -3.68
N GLY A 16 -6.90 -5.14 -3.65
CA GLY A 16 -6.21 -6.03 -4.59
C GLY A 16 -6.70 -7.49 -4.53
N LYS A 17 -7.04 -7.97 -3.33
CA LYS A 17 -7.67 -9.29 -3.17
C LYS A 17 -9.06 -9.34 -3.81
N GLN A 18 -9.88 -8.30 -3.60
CA GLN A 18 -11.23 -8.21 -4.18
C GLN A 18 -11.21 -8.12 -5.71
N MET A 19 -10.19 -7.47 -6.28
CA MET A 19 -9.96 -7.41 -7.73
C MET A 19 -9.40 -8.72 -8.32
N GLY A 20 -9.09 -9.72 -7.48
CA GLY A 20 -8.58 -11.01 -7.93
C GLY A 20 -7.11 -10.98 -8.34
N ASN A 21 -6.34 -9.98 -7.91
CA ASN A 21 -4.90 -9.95 -8.18
C ASN A 21 -4.22 -11.12 -7.48
N LYS A 22 -3.37 -11.82 -8.23
CA LYS A 22 -2.52 -12.90 -7.71
C LYS A 22 -1.18 -12.40 -7.17
N SER A 23 -0.72 -11.27 -7.69
CA SER A 23 0.55 -10.65 -7.32
C SER A 23 0.35 -9.17 -7.01
N LEU A 24 0.99 -8.66 -5.97
CA LEU A 24 0.97 -7.25 -5.59
C LEU A 24 2.35 -6.73 -5.24
N VAL A 25 2.61 -5.49 -5.62
CA VAL A 25 3.74 -4.69 -5.18
C VAL A 25 3.18 -3.50 -4.42
N VAL A 26 3.61 -3.34 -3.17
CA VAL A 26 3.20 -2.23 -2.31
C VAL A 26 4.39 -1.31 -2.12
N GLU A 27 4.25 -0.07 -2.55
CA GLU A 27 5.24 0.99 -2.38
C GLU A 27 4.68 2.06 -1.43
N SER A 28 5.48 2.46 -0.45
CA SER A 28 5.09 3.51 0.51
C SER A 28 6.30 4.28 1.01
N ASP A 29 6.11 5.55 1.31
CA ASP A 29 7.09 6.41 2.00
C ASP A 29 7.02 6.27 3.53
N ALA A 30 6.17 5.38 4.05
CA ALA A 30 6.06 5.06 5.46
C ALA A 30 7.15 4.07 5.89
N TRP A 31 8.39 4.55 5.99
CA TRP A 31 9.56 3.72 6.33
C TRP A 31 9.33 2.81 7.54
N ALA A 32 8.76 3.35 8.63
CA ALA A 32 8.50 2.60 9.85
C ALA A 32 7.55 1.40 9.62
N ILE A 33 6.54 1.57 8.76
CA ILE A 33 5.56 0.52 8.46
C ILE A 33 6.17 -0.52 7.53
N ILE A 34 6.84 -0.10 6.44
CA ILE A 34 7.52 -1.02 5.53
C ILE A 34 8.59 -1.83 6.26
N HIS A 35 9.38 -1.19 7.12
CA HIS A 35 10.38 -1.86 7.93
C HIS A 35 9.75 -2.89 8.89
N ALA A 36 8.65 -2.54 9.55
CA ALA A 36 7.94 -3.45 10.45
C ALA A 36 7.31 -4.66 9.73
N ILE A 37 6.77 -4.46 8.51
CA ILE A 37 6.21 -5.53 7.68
C ILE A 37 7.31 -6.50 7.22
N ASN A 38 8.46 -5.98 6.78
CA ASN A 38 9.57 -6.80 6.30
C ASN A 38 10.39 -7.46 7.42
N SER A 39 10.18 -7.05 8.68
CA SER A 39 10.85 -7.65 9.83
C SER A 39 10.22 -9.00 10.22
N THR A 40 11.07 -9.95 10.61
CA THR A 40 10.65 -11.32 11.01
C THR A 40 10.04 -11.41 12.41
N GLY A 41 10.14 -10.34 13.21
CA GLY A 41 9.59 -10.26 14.56
C GLY A 41 8.22 -9.58 14.64
N HIS A 42 7.61 -9.68 15.82
CA HIS A 42 6.42 -8.91 16.17
C HIS A 42 6.74 -7.44 16.35
N CYS A 43 5.82 -6.58 15.92
CA CYS A 43 5.91 -5.14 16.15
C CYS A 43 5.19 -4.80 17.47
N GLU A 44 5.92 -4.30 18.48
CA GLU A 44 5.34 -3.88 19.77
C GLU A 44 4.75 -2.46 19.74
N ALA A 45 4.76 -1.80 18.58
CA ALA A 45 4.18 -0.46 18.43
C ALA A 45 2.65 -0.49 18.50
N ILE A 46 2.03 0.67 18.72
CA ILE A 46 0.56 0.82 18.76
C ILE A 46 -0.16 0.31 17.50
N TYR A 47 0.54 0.27 16.36
CA TYR A 47 0.04 -0.21 15.06
C TYR A 47 0.47 -1.66 14.77
N GLY A 48 1.11 -2.34 15.72
CA GLY A 48 1.69 -3.67 15.54
C GLY A 48 0.67 -4.72 15.11
N ASN A 49 -0.53 -4.69 15.68
CA ASN A 49 -1.63 -5.59 15.28
C ASN A 49 -1.98 -5.42 13.80
N ILE A 50 -2.01 -4.18 13.30
CA ILE A 50 -2.30 -3.88 11.90
C ILE A 50 -1.18 -4.43 11.00
N VAL A 51 0.08 -4.32 11.43
CA VAL A 51 1.22 -4.91 10.70
C VAL A 51 1.11 -6.43 10.63
N GLU A 52 0.69 -7.10 11.69
CA GLU A 52 0.45 -8.54 11.67
C GLU A 52 -0.71 -8.92 10.75
N ASP A 53 -1.80 -8.13 10.74
CA ASP A 53 -2.92 -8.32 9.81
C ASP A 53 -2.47 -8.15 8.35
N ILE A 54 -1.62 -7.16 8.05
CA ILE A 54 -1.01 -6.95 6.73
C ILE A 54 -0.18 -8.18 6.32
N LYS A 55 0.70 -8.66 7.21
CA LYS A 55 1.52 -9.86 6.97
C LYS A 55 0.63 -11.07 6.68
N MET A 56 -0.43 -11.29 7.46
CA MET A 56 -1.37 -12.38 7.24
C MET A 56 -2.12 -12.26 5.92
N LEU A 57 -2.60 -11.06 5.59
CA LEU A 57 -3.33 -10.80 4.35
C LEU A 57 -2.45 -11.00 3.12
N SER A 58 -1.18 -10.58 3.19
CA SER A 58 -0.20 -10.70 2.10
C SER A 58 0.05 -12.16 1.66
N ARG A 59 -0.12 -13.12 2.58
CA ARG A 59 0.04 -14.57 2.30
C ARG A 59 -1.07 -15.15 1.42
N ASN A 60 -2.15 -14.41 1.18
CA ASN A 60 -3.20 -14.82 0.26
C ASN A 60 -2.85 -14.58 -1.22
N PHE A 61 -1.77 -13.85 -1.48
CA PHE A 61 -1.27 -13.60 -2.83
C PHE A 61 -0.19 -14.64 -3.17
N GLU A 62 -0.09 -15.01 -4.45
CA GLU A 62 1.00 -15.86 -4.96
C GLU A 62 2.35 -15.13 -4.81
N ALA A 63 2.35 -13.80 -4.96
CA ALA A 63 3.50 -12.95 -4.66
C ALA A 63 3.05 -11.60 -4.06
N CYS A 64 3.69 -11.17 -2.98
CA CYS A 64 3.46 -9.85 -2.39
C CYS A 64 4.78 -9.29 -1.87
N SER A 65 5.16 -8.10 -2.32
CA SER A 65 6.40 -7.44 -1.91
C SER A 65 6.15 -6.01 -1.44
N PHE A 66 6.92 -5.57 -0.44
CA PHE A 66 6.77 -4.26 0.20
C PHE A 66 8.07 -3.47 0.07
N TYR A 67 8.02 -2.31 -0.56
CA TYR A 67 9.17 -1.44 -0.78
C TYR A 67 8.96 -0.06 -0.17
N TYR A 68 10.03 0.43 0.44
CA TYR A 68 10.10 1.82 0.87
C TYR A 68 10.58 2.64 -0.31
N ILE A 69 9.82 3.67 -0.67
CA ILE A 69 10.22 4.67 -1.65
C ILE A 69 10.43 6.00 -0.93
N SER A 70 11.55 6.68 -1.21
CA SER A 70 11.83 7.97 -0.58
C SER A 70 10.78 9.00 -1.04
N GLY A 71 10.38 9.92 -0.17
CA GLY A 71 9.42 10.98 -0.54
C GLY A 71 9.89 11.86 -1.71
N GLU A 72 11.21 11.89 -1.98
CA GLU A 72 11.79 12.61 -3.12
C GLU A 72 11.64 11.84 -4.44
N ASP A 73 11.68 10.50 -4.40
CA ASP A 73 11.39 9.61 -5.54
C ASP A 73 9.87 9.41 -5.72
N ASN A 74 9.10 9.64 -4.66
CA ASN A 74 7.63 9.62 -4.66
C ASN A 74 7.00 10.91 -5.21
N LYS A 75 7.77 11.83 -5.81
CA LYS A 75 7.22 13.08 -6.38
C LYS A 75 6.12 12.82 -7.41
N LEU A 76 6.19 11.72 -8.16
CA LEU A 76 5.15 11.35 -9.11
C LEU A 76 3.85 11.00 -8.38
N ALA A 77 3.89 10.12 -7.37
CA ALA A 77 2.68 9.76 -6.62
C ALA A 77 2.21 10.85 -5.65
N HIS A 78 3.09 11.71 -5.14
CA HIS A 78 2.70 12.91 -4.38
C HIS A 78 1.93 13.87 -5.29
N THR A 79 2.42 14.12 -6.51
CA THR A 79 1.70 14.91 -7.51
C THR A 79 0.37 14.25 -7.85
N THR A 80 0.34 12.94 -8.10
CA THR A 80 -0.89 12.18 -8.41
C THR A 80 -1.89 12.18 -7.24
N ALA A 81 -1.43 12.03 -6.00
CA ALA A 81 -2.28 12.07 -4.81
C ALA A 81 -2.81 13.48 -4.52
N SER A 82 -2.02 14.53 -4.77
CA SER A 82 -2.50 15.91 -4.72
C SER A 82 -3.60 16.15 -5.77
N PHE A 83 -3.43 15.66 -7.00
CA PHE A 83 -4.47 15.75 -8.04
C PHE A 83 -5.73 14.93 -7.70
N ALA A 84 -5.59 13.72 -7.13
CA ALA A 84 -6.71 12.90 -6.68
C ALA A 84 -7.39 13.43 -5.39
N SER A 85 -6.69 14.24 -4.59
CA SER A 85 -7.30 14.92 -3.44
C SER A 85 -8.19 16.09 -3.87
N GLU A 86 -7.89 16.72 -5.01
CA GLU A 86 -8.72 17.77 -5.60
C GLU A 86 -9.91 17.20 -6.41
N HIS A 87 -9.82 15.95 -6.88
CA HIS A 87 -10.89 15.23 -7.56
C HIS A 87 -10.95 13.81 -7.00
N PHE A 88 -11.96 13.50 -6.16
CA PHE A 88 -12.26 12.18 -5.58
C PHE A 88 -12.01 11.01 -6.56
N ILE A 89 -10.78 10.49 -6.61
CA ILE A 89 -10.40 9.39 -7.51
C ILE A 89 -9.57 8.39 -6.69
N GLU A 90 -10.08 7.16 -6.59
CA GLU A 90 -9.32 6.02 -6.07
C GLU A 90 -8.27 5.62 -7.12
N CYS A 91 -7.01 6.01 -6.93
CA CYS A 91 -5.90 5.54 -7.76
C CYS A 91 -5.33 4.23 -7.19
N VAL A 92 -5.64 3.11 -7.84
CA VAL A 92 -4.89 1.86 -7.70
C VAL A 92 -3.79 1.87 -8.75
N TRP A 93 -2.52 1.76 -8.32
CA TRP A 93 -1.39 1.56 -9.22
C TRP A 93 -1.38 0.11 -9.71
N GLN A 94 -1.67 -0.11 -11.00
CA GLN A 94 -1.34 -1.34 -11.71
C GLN A 94 -0.27 -1.01 -12.75
N ASP A 95 0.83 -1.76 -12.73
CA ASP A 95 1.86 -1.70 -13.75
C ASP A 95 1.24 -1.83 -15.15
N ALA A 96 1.43 -0.77 -15.94
CA ALA A 96 0.94 -0.53 -17.29
C ALA A 96 -0.57 -0.23 -17.45
N CYS A 97 -0.81 1.02 -17.84
CA CYS A 97 -2.00 1.58 -18.51
C CYS A 97 -3.02 2.31 -17.62
N PHE A 98 -2.99 3.65 -17.71
CA PHE A 98 -4.13 4.50 -17.41
C PHE A 98 -5.32 4.08 -18.29
N ALA A 99 -6.29 3.36 -17.73
CA ALA A 99 -7.59 3.19 -18.35
C ALA A 99 -8.61 4.02 -17.58
N PHE A 100 -8.95 5.19 -18.14
CA PHE A 100 -10.19 5.89 -17.80
C PHE A 100 -11.36 4.97 -18.17
N LEU A 101 -12.16 4.56 -17.19
CA LEU A 101 -13.51 4.08 -17.46
C LEU A 101 -14.47 5.26 -17.27
N PRO A 102 -15.21 5.70 -18.32
CA PRO A 102 -16.33 6.60 -18.11
C PRO A 102 -17.44 5.84 -17.38
N LEU A 103 -18.22 6.58 -16.59
CA LEU A 103 -19.48 6.15 -16.00
C LEU A 103 -20.41 5.50 -17.04
#